data_AF-A0A2A5J191-F1
#
_entry.id   AF-A0A2A5J191-F1
#
_cell.length_a   1.000
_cell.length_b   1.000
_cell.length_c   1.000
_cell.angle_alpha   90.00
_cell.angle_beta   90.00
_cell.angle_gamma   90.00
#
_symmetry.space_group_name_H-M   'P 1'
#
loop_
_entity.id
_entity.type
_entity.pdbx_description
1 polymer ?
#
loop_
_entity_poly.entity_id
_entity_poly.type
_entity_poly.pdbx_seq_one_letter_code
_entity_poly.pdbx_strand_id
1 'polypeptide(L)'
;MEKEMMGNFKKYVFIMPFVGLFVSLLLFVYFFGIVGVEGSIWVAALYCALPFLGYTIFYLPLCIYFKVSKKRPIHRNEKHT
;
A
#
# COMPACT_ATOMS: atom_id res chain seq x y z
N MET A 1 16.73 -9.96 15.60
CA MET A 1 15.27 -9.76 15.77
C MET A 1 14.78 -8.45 15.14
N GLU A 2 15.21 -7.27 15.62
CA GLU A 2 14.65 -5.98 15.17
C GLU A 2 14.83 -5.68 13.67
N LYS A 3 16.03 -5.96 13.11
CA LYS A 3 16.29 -5.83 11.65
C LYS A 3 15.43 -6.76 10.80
N GLU A 4 15.12 -7.93 11.33
CA GLU A 4 14.33 -8.97 10.65
C GLU A 4 12.85 -8.62 10.67
N MET A 5 12.34 -8.15 11.83
CA MET A 5 11.01 -7.57 11.97
C MET A 5 10.80 -6.38 11.03
N MET A 6 11.78 -5.49 10.94
CA MET A 6 11.75 -4.35 10.01
C MET A 6 11.71 -4.79 8.54
N GLY A 7 12.45 -5.85 8.18
CA GLY A 7 12.45 -6.43 6.84
C GLY A 7 11.12 -7.05 6.45
N ASN A 8 10.50 -7.80 7.37
CA ASN A 8 9.17 -8.38 7.18
C ASN A 8 8.11 -7.30 7.06
N PHE A 9 8.13 -6.30 7.96
CA PHE A 9 7.20 -5.17 7.90
C PHE A 9 7.29 -4.43 6.56
N LYS A 10 8.51 -4.21 6.04
CA LYS A 10 8.69 -3.58 4.73
C LYS A 10 8.10 -4.42 3.58
N LYS A 11 8.22 -5.75 3.63
CA LYS A 11 7.56 -6.65 2.65
C LYS A 11 6.03 -6.51 2.72
N TYR A 12 5.46 -6.51 3.93
CA TYR A 12 4.01 -6.32 4.11
C TYR A 12 3.52 -4.98 3.57
N VAL A 13 4.22 -3.90 3.92
CA VAL A 13 3.92 -2.55 3.43
C VAL A 13 3.97 -2.50 1.90
N PHE A 14 4.95 -3.16 1.27
CA PHE A 14 5.04 -3.24 -0.18
C PHE A 14 3.88 -4.02 -0.83
N ILE A 15 3.34 -5.03 -0.15
CA ILE A 15 2.25 -5.87 -0.65
C ILE A 15 0.87 -5.20 -0.49
N MET A 16 0.68 -4.35 0.52
CA MET A 16 -0.59 -3.63 0.78
C MET A 16 -1.27 -3.02 -0.46
N PRO A 17 -0.59 -2.22 -1.30
CA PRO A 17 -1.23 -1.64 -2.49
C PRO A 17 -1.68 -2.70 -3.51
N PHE A 18 -0.97 -3.82 -3.63
CA PHE A 18 -1.38 -4.93 -4.51
C PHE A 18 -2.63 -5.65 -3.99
N VAL A 19 -2.73 -5.82 -2.67
CA VAL A 19 -3.95 -6.36 -2.05
C VAL A 19 -5.12 -5.41 -2.29
N GLY A 20 -4.91 -4.11 -2.11
CA GLY A 20 -5.91 -3.09 -2.43
C GLY A 20 -6.37 -3.16 -3.88
N LEU A 21 -5.43 -3.28 -4.83
CA LEU A 21 -5.72 -3.41 -6.26
C LEU A 21 -6.53 -4.68 -6.56
N PHE A 22 -6.16 -5.81 -5.96
CA PHE A 22 -6.88 -7.07 -6.14
C PHE A 22 -8.33 -6.98 -5.63
N VAL A 23 -8.54 -6.43 -4.44
CA VAL A 23 -9.89 -6.21 -3.89
C VAL A 23 -10.69 -5.24 -4.77
N SER A 24 -10.06 -4.17 -5.26
CA SER A 24 -10.66 -3.23 -6.19
C SER A 24 -11.12 -3.90 -7.50
N LEU A 25 -10.32 -4.80 -8.05
CA LEU A 25 -10.68 -5.57 -9.25
C LEU A 25 -11.84 -6.52 -9.00
N LEU A 26 -11.85 -7.21 -7.85
CA LEU A 26 -12.97 -8.08 -7.48
C LEU A 26 -14.28 -7.30 -7.36
N LEU A 27 -14.25 -6.13 -6.70
CA LEU A 27 -15.41 -5.24 -6.60
C LEU A 27 -15.87 -4.76 -7.98
N PHE A 28 -14.94 -4.40 -8.85
CA PHE A 28 -15.26 -3.97 -10.20
C PHE A 28 -15.97 -5.08 -10.99
N VAL A 29 -15.44 -6.30 -10.98
CA VAL A 29 -16.07 -7.46 -11.64
C VAL A 29 -17.44 -7.76 -11.04
N TYR A 30 -17.57 -7.67 -9.72
CA TYR A 30 -18.83 -7.91 -9.05
C TYR A 30 -19.91 -6.90 -9.44
N PHE A 31 -19.62 -5.60 -9.32
CA PHE A 31 -20.61 -4.55 -9.61
C PHE A 31 -20.91 -4.40 -11.09
N PHE A 32 -19.90 -4.44 -11.96
CA PHE A 32 -20.08 -4.20 -13.40
C PHE A 32 -20.33 -5.47 -14.21
N GLY A 33 -19.96 -6.64 -13.70
CA GLY A 33 -20.11 -7.92 -14.39
C GLY A 33 -21.25 -8.80 -13.88
N ILE A 34 -21.66 -8.67 -12.61
CA ILE A 34 -22.65 -9.56 -11.99
C ILE A 34 -23.91 -8.80 -11.57
N VAL A 35 -23.78 -7.82 -10.68
CA VAL A 35 -24.94 -7.11 -10.09
C VAL A 35 -25.56 -6.13 -11.07
N GLY A 36 -24.73 -5.48 -11.89
CA GLY A 36 -25.14 -4.33 -12.69
C GLY A 36 -25.20 -3.05 -11.85
N VAL A 37 -24.76 -1.94 -12.42
CA VAL A 37 -24.78 -0.64 -11.76
C VAL A 37 -26.01 0.13 -12.21
N GLU A 38 -27.00 0.24 -11.33
CA GLU A 38 -28.25 0.99 -11.60
C GLU A 38 -28.10 2.51 -11.38
N GLY A 39 -27.03 2.94 -10.70
CA GLY A 39 -26.77 4.33 -10.35
C GLY A 39 -25.65 4.99 -11.16
N SER A 40 -25.03 6.03 -10.59
CA SER A 40 -23.90 6.70 -11.23
C SER A 40 -22.69 5.77 -11.36
N ILE A 41 -22.35 5.44 -12.61
CA ILE A 41 -21.18 4.63 -12.98
C ILE A 41 -19.90 5.17 -12.36
N TRP A 42 -19.74 6.50 -12.32
CA TRP A 42 -18.56 7.15 -11.75
C TRP A 42 -18.44 6.92 -10.26
N VAL A 43 -19.55 6.94 -9.52
CA VAL A 43 -19.56 6.68 -8.07
C VAL A 43 -19.22 5.22 -7.80
N ALA A 44 -19.79 4.29 -8.56
CA ALA A 44 -19.47 2.87 -8.45
C ALA A 44 -17.99 2.58 -8.79
N ALA A 45 -17.45 3.22 -9.83
CA ALA A 45 -16.05 3.09 -10.20
C ALA A 45 -15.12 3.62 -9.10
N LEU A 46 -15.44 4.79 -8.51
CA LEU A 46 -14.70 5.34 -7.37
C LEU A 46 -14.78 4.43 -6.14
N TYR A 47 -15.95 3.86 -5.87
CA TYR A 47 -16.14 2.89 -4.78
C TYR A 47 -15.29 1.64 -4.99
N CYS A 48 -15.19 1.14 -6.22
CA CYS A 48 -14.30 0.03 -6.54
C CYS A 48 -12.83 0.41 -6.38
N ALA A 49 -12.43 1.64 -6.72
CA ALA A 49 -11.04 2.12 -6.61
C ALA A 49 -10.60 2.45 -5.17
N LEU A 50 -11.55 2.67 -4.25
CA LEU A 50 -11.32 3.11 -2.88
C LEU A 50 -10.33 2.24 -2.08
N PRO A 51 -10.41 0.90 -2.10
CA PRO A 51 -9.43 0.04 -1.44
C PRO A 51 -8.00 0.30 -1.93
N PHE A 52 -7.77 0.28 -3.25
CA PHE A 52 -6.46 0.59 -3.83
C PHE A 52 -5.95 1.97 -3.43
N LEU A 53 -6.80 2.99 -3.53
CA LEU A 53 -6.43 4.36 -3.16
C LEU A 53 -6.07 4.47 -1.68
N GLY A 54 -6.88 3.90 -0.79
CA GLY A 54 -6.61 3.88 0.65
C GLY A 54 -5.27 3.24 0.98
N TYR A 55 -5.03 2.01 0.50
CA TYR A 55 -3.76 1.33 0.74
C TYR A 55 -2.57 2.06 0.12
N THR A 56 -2.74 2.71 -1.04
CA THR A 56 -1.69 3.50 -1.68
C THR A 56 -1.34 4.76 -0.88
N ILE A 57 -2.35 5.46 -0.34
CA ILE A 57 -2.16 6.64 0.51
C ILE A 57 -1.40 6.29 1.78
N PHE A 58 -1.67 5.16 2.43
CA PHE A 58 -0.91 4.71 3.60
C PHE A 58 0.49 4.20 3.22
N TYR A 59 0.63 3.56 2.06
CA TYR A 59 1.90 3.04 1.56
C TYR A 59 2.92 4.15 1.27
N LEU A 60 2.50 5.25 0.63
CA LEU A 60 3.38 6.34 0.19
C LEU A 60 4.24 6.94 1.32
N PRO A 61 3.67 7.40 2.46
CA PRO A 61 4.44 7.92 3.60
C PRO A 61 5.39 6.89 4.18
N LEU A 62 4.95 5.63 4.32
CA LEU A 62 5.78 4.55 4.85
C LEU A 62 6.96 4.26 3.91
N CYS A 63 6.71 4.25 2.60
CA CYS A 63 7.74 4.02 1.60
C CYS A 63 8.77 5.16 1.58
N ILE A 64 8.32 6.41 1.72
CA ILE A 64 9.21 7.58 1.87
C ILE A 64 10.03 7.47 3.16
N TYR A 65 9.39 7.13 4.29
CA TYR A 65 10.06 6.92 5.57
C TYR A 65 11.18 5.88 5.44
N PHE A 66 10.89 4.70 4.89
CA PHE A 66 11.90 3.66 4.69
C PHE A 66 13.00 4.07 3.72
N LYS A 67 12.68 4.84 2.68
CA LYS A 67 13.67 5.36 1.72
C LYS A 67 14.62 6.36 2.37
N VAL A 68 14.11 7.27 3.21
CA VAL A 68 14.92 8.25 3.95
C VAL A 68 15.74 7.57 5.05
N SER A 69 15.15 6.66 5.82
CA SER A 69 15.85 5.90 6.86
C SER A 69 16.97 5.04 6.30
N LYS A 70 16.80 4.43 5.11
CA LYS A 70 17.86 3.68 4.43
C LYS A 70 19.01 4.57 3.95
N LYS A 71 18.78 5.86 3.67
CA LYS A 71 19.82 6.85 3.32
C LYS A 71 20.59 7.38 4.53
N ARG A 72 20.14 7.08 5.76
CA ARG A 72 20.91 7.31 6.99
C ARG A 72 21.46 5.99 7.55
N PRO A 73 22.28 5.22 6.81
CA PRO A 73 23.01 4.15 7.45
C PRO A 73 24.07 4.81 8.35
N ILE A 74 23.71 5.01 9.62
CA ILE A 74 24.66 4.96 10.73
C ILE A 74 25.98 5.69 10.44
N HIS A 75 25.94 7.02 10.34
CA HIS A 75 27.11 7.82 10.73
C HIS A 75 27.14 7.88 12.28
N ARG A 76 27.13 6.71 12.91
CA ARG A 76 27.12 6.52 14.37
C ARG A 76 28.09 5.41 14.81
N ASN A 77 29.06 5.06 13.95
CA ASN A 77 30.16 4.14 14.26
C ASN A 77 31.51 4.70 13.78
N GLU A 78 31.77 5.98 14.05
CA GLU A 78 33.10 6.57 13.80
C GLU A 78 33.47 7.61 14.88
N LYS A 79 33.11 7.32 16.14
CA LYS A 79 33.59 8.08 17.31
C LYS A 79 34.03 7.22 18.49
N HIS A 80 34.21 5.91 18.29
CA HIS A 80 34.81 5.05 19.30
C HIS A 80 35.45 3.84 18.63
N THR A 81 36.66 4.01 18.09
CA THR A 81 37.82 3.15 18.38
C THR A 81 39.06 3.95 18.01
#